data_AF-A0A846MEX2-F1
#
_entry.id   AF-A0A846MEX2-F1
#
_cell.length_a   1.000
_cell.length_b   1.000
_cell.length_c   1.000
_cell.angle_alpha   90.00
_cell.angle_beta   90.00
_cell.angle_gamma   90.00
#
_symmetry.space_group_name_H-M   'P 1'
#
loop_
_entity.id
_entity.type
_entity.pdbx_description
1 polymer ?
#
loop_
_entity_poly.entity_id
_entity_poly.type
_entity_poly.pdbx_seq_one_letter_code
_entity_poly.pdbx_strand_id
1 'polypeptide(L)'
;MQLIERTLQLKKYDLFEQLISLKDKFENKINLYLGHLLHRYEFIEVALDFYQSVEDFKDLDAQGFANIIEGLAIRNQITEAIQYGLLGIHFGHNDFRLYKYVLELMKLNGMTSERNNILEKAKNIYPDSKWLMQQGN
;
A
#
# COMPACT_ATOMS: atom_id res chain seq x y z
N MET A 1 4.98 -20.45 4.95
CA MET A 1 4.85 -19.65 3.72
C MET A 1 5.70 -20.10 2.53
N GLN A 2 6.87 -20.71 2.71
CA GLN A 2 7.73 -21.14 1.59
C GLN A 2 7.01 -22.05 0.56
N LEU A 3 6.05 -22.88 0.99
CA LEU A 3 5.28 -23.71 0.07
C LEU A 3 4.40 -22.88 -0.88
N ILE A 4 3.70 -21.87 -0.36
CA ILE A 4 2.82 -20.96 -1.15
C ILE A 4 3.64 -20.10 -2.11
N GLU A 5 4.82 -19.64 -1.70
CA GLU A 5 5.71 -18.91 -2.61
C GLU A 5 6.23 -19.80 -3.73
N ARG A 6 6.59 -21.06 -3.42
CA ARG A 6 7.00 -22.04 -4.43
C ARG A 6 5.90 -22.36 -5.44
N THR A 7 4.63 -22.37 -5.03
CA THR A 7 3.52 -22.59 -5.99
C THR A 7 3.43 -21.45 -7.00
N LEU A 8 3.71 -20.20 -6.61
CA LEU A 8 3.80 -19.07 -7.56
C LEU A 8 5.01 -19.22 -8.50
N GLN A 9 6.20 -19.51 -7.95
CA GLN A 9 7.43 -19.70 -8.73
C GLN A 9 7.31 -20.80 -9.79
N LEU A 10 6.65 -21.90 -9.42
CA LEU A 10 6.43 -23.06 -10.28
C LEU A 10 5.15 -22.96 -11.12
N LYS A 11 4.43 -21.83 -11.06
CA LYS A 11 3.16 -21.58 -11.76
C LYS A 11 2.09 -22.66 -11.49
N LYS A 12 2.05 -23.17 -10.26
CA LYS A 12 1.06 -24.13 -9.77
C LYS A 12 -0.12 -23.40 -9.12
N TYR A 13 -0.86 -22.64 -9.93
CA TYR A 13 -1.92 -21.75 -9.44
C TYR A 13 -3.10 -22.50 -8.79
N ASP A 14 -3.52 -23.64 -9.34
CA ASP A 14 -4.58 -24.46 -8.73
C ASP A 14 -4.21 -24.89 -7.30
N LEU A 15 -2.94 -25.29 -7.09
CA LEU A 15 -2.44 -25.66 -5.77
C LEU A 15 -2.33 -24.43 -4.86
N PHE A 16 -1.96 -23.28 -5.40
CA PHE A 16 -1.94 -22.02 -4.67
C PHE A 16 -3.33 -21.65 -4.13
N GLU A 17 -4.36 -21.71 -4.97
CA GLU A 17 -5.76 -21.45 -4.58
C GLU A 17 -6.24 -22.42 -3.49
N GLN A 18 -5.94 -23.71 -3.62
CA GLN A 18 -6.24 -24.72 -2.60
C GLN A 18 -5.58 -24.38 -1.26
N LEU A 19 -4.31 -23.96 -1.26
CA LEU A 19 -3.60 -23.60 -0.04
C LEU A 19 -4.15 -22.31 0.59
N ILE A 20 -4.49 -21.31 -0.23
CA ILE A 20 -5.07 -20.05 0.24
C ILE A 20 -6.48 -20.23 0.81
N SER A 21 -7.25 -21.22 0.34
CA SER A 21 -8.56 -21.54 0.92
C SER A 21 -8.49 -21.89 2.41
N LEU A 22 -7.29 -22.25 2.91
CA LEU A 22 -7.03 -22.55 4.31
C LEU A 22 -6.63 -21.34 5.15
N LYS A 23 -6.57 -20.12 4.58
CA LYS A 23 -6.07 -18.91 5.27
C LYS A 23 -6.81 -18.61 6.57
N ASP A 24 -8.10 -18.93 6.64
CA ASP A 24 -8.96 -18.65 7.81
C ASP A 24 -8.63 -19.54 9.01
N LYS A 25 -7.74 -20.53 8.84
CA LYS A 25 -7.17 -21.34 9.93
C LYS A 25 -5.96 -20.68 10.60
N PHE A 26 -5.51 -19.54 10.11
CA PHE A 26 -4.34 -18.81 10.60
C PHE A 26 -4.77 -17.43 11.14
N GLU A 27 -3.88 -16.81 11.90
CA GLU A 27 -4.06 -15.42 12.36
C GLU A 27 -4.19 -14.47 11.17
N ASN A 28 -4.98 -13.40 11.32
CA ASN A 28 -5.26 -12.41 10.28
C ASN A 28 -3.99 -11.80 9.64
N LYS A 29 -2.86 -11.79 10.36
CA LYS A 29 -1.55 -11.37 9.84
C LYS A 29 -1.12 -12.12 8.55
N ILE A 30 -1.70 -13.30 8.29
CA ILE A 30 -1.50 -14.03 7.04
C ILE A 30 -1.92 -13.21 5.82
N ASN A 31 -2.96 -12.37 5.93
CA ASN A 31 -3.47 -11.55 4.84
C ASN A 31 -2.43 -10.52 4.40
N LEU A 32 -1.78 -9.83 5.35
CA LEU A 32 -0.68 -8.90 5.03
C LEU A 32 0.46 -9.62 4.31
N TYR A 33 0.86 -10.80 4.79
CA TYR A 33 1.92 -11.58 4.13
C TYR A 33 1.52 -11.98 2.71
N LEU A 34 0.29 -12.48 2.52
CA LEU A 34 -0.21 -12.92 1.22
C LEU A 34 -0.28 -11.75 0.24
N GLY A 35 -0.72 -10.58 0.71
CA GLY A 35 -0.67 -9.33 -0.04
C GLY A 35 0.75 -9.01 -0.51
N HIS A 36 1.73 -9.03 0.40
CA HIS A 36 3.14 -8.76 0.06
C HIS A 36 3.71 -9.76 -0.95
N LEU A 37 3.37 -11.05 -0.77
CA LEU A 37 3.82 -12.10 -1.65
C LEU A 37 3.23 -11.92 -3.05
N LEU A 38 1.91 -11.75 -3.17
CA LEU A 38 1.23 -11.58 -4.45
C LEU A 38 1.68 -10.31 -5.18
N HIS A 39 1.82 -9.21 -4.45
CA HIS A 39 2.31 -7.94 -5.00
C HIS A 39 3.71 -8.07 -5.60
N ARG A 40 4.63 -8.76 -4.91
CA ARG A 40 5.99 -9.04 -5.42
C ARG A 40 6.00 -9.83 -6.73
N TYR A 41 5.00 -10.66 -6.96
CA TYR A 41 4.83 -11.42 -8.21
C TYR A 41 3.89 -10.71 -9.20
N GLU A 42 3.68 -9.40 -9.04
CA GLU A 42 2.90 -8.53 -9.94
C GLU A 42 1.40 -8.85 -9.99
N PHE A 43 0.89 -9.67 -9.07
CA PHE A 43 -0.54 -9.93 -8.89
C PHE A 43 -1.21 -8.82 -8.06
N ILE A 44 -1.06 -7.56 -8.50
CA ILE A 44 -1.38 -6.36 -7.71
C ILE A 44 -2.85 -6.30 -7.29
N GLU A 45 -3.78 -6.56 -8.21
CA GLU A 45 -5.21 -6.52 -7.90
C GLU A 45 -5.63 -7.60 -6.89
N VAL A 46 -5.07 -8.80 -7.01
CA VAL A 46 -5.33 -9.89 -6.05
C VAL A 46 -4.69 -9.56 -4.70
N ALA A 47 -3.48 -9.00 -4.70
CA ALA A 47 -2.81 -8.56 -3.48
C ALA A 47 -3.62 -7.50 -2.73
N LEU A 48 -4.27 -6.57 -3.44
CA LEU A 48 -5.13 -5.55 -2.84
C LEU A 48 -6.27 -6.15 -2.01
N ASP A 49 -6.91 -7.21 -2.50
CA ASP A 49 -8.00 -7.86 -1.78
C ASP A 49 -7.51 -8.48 -0.45
N PHE A 50 -6.27 -8.99 -0.42
CA PHE A 50 -5.66 -9.46 0.82
C PHE A 50 -5.34 -8.32 1.78
N TYR A 51 -4.80 -7.20 1.31
CA TYR A 51 -4.55 -6.06 2.18
C TYR A 51 -5.86 -5.48 2.75
N GLN A 52 -6.92 -5.39 1.96
CA GLN A 52 -8.23 -4.92 2.41
C GLN A 52 -8.93 -5.90 3.35
N SER A 53 -8.49 -7.16 3.40
CA SER A 53 -8.95 -8.17 4.36
C SER A 53 -8.25 -8.09 5.72
N VAL A 54 -7.27 -7.19 5.91
CA VAL A 54 -6.63 -6.98 7.22
C VAL A 54 -7.58 -6.19 8.13
N GLU A 55 -8.06 -6.84 9.20
CA GLU A 55 -9.04 -6.28 10.14
C GLU A 55 -8.56 -5.05 10.94
N ASP A 56 -7.33 -5.05 11.45
CA ASP A 56 -6.75 -3.91 12.17
C ASP A 56 -5.68 -3.22 11.31
N PHE A 57 -5.93 -1.97 10.92
CA PHE A 57 -4.99 -1.19 10.13
C PHE A 57 -3.64 -0.95 10.82
N LYS A 58 -3.54 -1.12 12.15
CA LYS A 58 -2.25 -1.08 12.87
C LYS A 58 -1.35 -2.26 12.54
N ASP A 59 -1.91 -3.34 12.01
CA ASP A 59 -1.12 -4.50 11.56
C ASP A 59 -0.46 -4.24 10.21
N LEU A 60 -0.94 -3.26 9.43
CA LEU A 60 -0.32 -2.88 8.16
C LEU A 60 1.04 -2.21 8.41
N ASP A 61 2.05 -2.69 7.70
CA ASP A 61 3.34 -1.99 7.63
C ASP A 61 3.32 -0.90 6.54
N ALA A 62 4.37 -0.09 6.49
CA ALA A 62 4.47 0.99 5.52
C ALA A 62 4.45 0.50 4.06
N GLN A 63 4.98 -0.70 3.81
CA GLN A 63 4.94 -1.33 2.49
C GLN A 63 3.50 -1.72 2.13
N GLY A 64 2.71 -2.22 3.09
CA GLY A 64 1.32 -2.59 2.91
C GLY A 64 0.50 -1.38 2.51
N PHE A 65 0.65 -0.26 3.23
CA PHE A 65 0.03 1.01 2.83
C PHE A 65 0.45 1.44 1.43
N ALA A 66 1.75 1.42 1.11
CA ALA A 66 2.24 1.81 -0.22
C ALA A 66 1.62 0.94 -1.34
N ASN A 67 1.53 -0.37 -1.12
CA ASN A 67 0.98 -1.33 -2.07
C ASN A 67 -0.54 -1.19 -2.23
N ILE A 68 -1.27 -0.87 -1.15
CA ILE A 68 -2.71 -0.56 -1.21
C ILE A 68 -2.94 0.68 -2.08
N ILE A 69 -2.17 1.74 -1.88
CA ILE A 69 -2.28 2.98 -2.67
C ILE A 69 -2.08 2.70 -4.15
N GLU A 70 -1.06 1.91 -4.50
CA GLU A 70 -0.80 1.49 -5.88
C GLU A 70 -1.96 0.68 -6.47
N GLY A 71 -2.44 -0.33 -5.76
CA GLY A 71 -3.56 -1.16 -6.21
C GLY A 71 -4.84 -0.35 -6.43
N LEU A 72 -5.16 0.56 -5.52
CA LEU A 72 -6.32 1.44 -5.63
C LEU A 72 -6.17 2.45 -6.77
N ALA A 73 -4.96 2.97 -7.00
CA ALA A 73 -4.69 3.86 -8.13
C ALA A 73 -4.88 3.15 -9.48
N ILE A 74 -4.47 1.88 -9.60
CA ILE A 74 -4.72 1.04 -10.79
C ILE A 74 -6.23 0.86 -11.03
N ARG A 75 -7.02 0.67 -9.96
CA ARG A 75 -8.49 0.59 -10.02
C ARG A 75 -9.17 1.96 -10.20
N ASN A 76 -8.41 3.05 -10.38
CA ASN A 76 -8.89 4.43 -10.46
C ASN A 76 -9.70 4.87 -9.21
N GLN A 77 -9.48 4.23 -8.07
CA GLN A 77 -10.10 4.53 -6.77
C GLN A 77 -9.28 5.59 -6.02
N ILE A 78 -9.09 6.76 -6.63
CA ILE A 78 -8.07 7.71 -6.18
C ILE A 78 -8.33 8.27 -4.78
N THR A 79 -9.58 8.60 -4.45
CA THR A 79 -9.95 9.11 -3.12
C THR A 79 -9.60 8.10 -2.03
N GLU A 80 -9.87 6.82 -2.26
CA GLU A 80 -9.56 5.75 -1.32
C GLU A 80 -8.04 5.58 -1.18
N ALA A 81 -7.31 5.62 -2.30
CA ALA A 81 -5.84 5.58 -2.30
C ALA A 81 -5.24 6.72 -1.44
N ILE A 82 -5.76 7.94 -1.56
CA ILE A 82 -5.35 9.07 -0.72
C ILE A 82 -5.66 8.79 0.76
N GLN A 83 -6.85 8.27 1.07
CA GLN A 83 -7.25 7.96 2.46
C GLN A 83 -6.32 6.93 3.11
N TYR A 84 -5.97 5.85 2.40
CA TYR A 84 -5.00 4.87 2.91
C TYR A 84 -3.62 5.46 3.13
N GLY A 85 -3.14 6.31 2.22
CA GLY A 85 -1.87 7.00 2.39
C GLY A 85 -1.85 7.94 3.60
N LEU A 86 -2.94 8.69 3.82
CA LEU A 86 -3.10 9.52 5.00
C LEU A 86 -3.19 8.70 6.29
N LEU A 87 -3.84 7.54 6.24
CA LEU A 87 -3.96 6.63 7.38
C LEU A 87 -2.58 6.05 7.78
N GLY A 88 -1.77 5.63 6.81
CA GLY A 88 -0.40 5.18 7.06
C GLY A 88 0.46 6.28 7.71
N ILE A 89 0.35 7.51 7.20
CA ILE A 89 1.01 8.69 7.78
C ILE A 89 0.50 8.98 9.21
N HIS A 90 -0.79 8.78 9.47
CA HIS A 90 -1.41 8.96 10.80
C HIS A 90 -0.88 7.94 11.81
N PHE A 91 -0.70 6.68 11.41
CA PHE A 91 -0.09 5.65 12.25
C PHE A 91 1.42 5.81 12.45
N GLY A 92 2.02 6.88 11.91
CA GLY A 92 3.42 7.22 12.12
C GLY A 92 4.39 6.54 11.16
N HIS A 93 3.89 5.93 10.08
CA HIS A 93 4.76 5.41 9.02
C HIS A 93 5.41 6.57 8.27
N ASN A 94 6.72 6.73 8.47
CA ASN A 94 7.55 7.71 7.78
C ASN A 94 8.28 7.07 6.59
N ASP A 95 7.54 6.34 5.76
CA ASP A 95 8.04 5.92 4.46
C ASP A 95 7.79 7.03 3.44
N PHE A 96 8.84 7.48 2.77
CA PHE A 96 8.78 8.59 1.81
C PHE A 96 7.77 8.34 0.68
N ARG A 97 7.56 7.07 0.29
CA ARG A 97 6.62 6.71 -0.78
C ARG A 97 5.19 7.10 -0.43
N LEU A 98 4.78 6.98 0.83
CA LEU A 98 3.44 7.35 1.28
C LEU A 98 3.18 8.84 1.04
N TYR A 99 4.12 9.69 1.45
CA TYR A 99 4.04 11.13 1.19
C TYR A 99 4.05 11.46 -0.29
N LYS A 100 4.95 10.81 -1.06
CA LYS A 100 5.04 11.02 -2.51
C LYS A 100 3.71 10.70 -3.20
N TYR A 101 3.15 9.51 -2.96
CA TYR A 101 1.90 9.09 -3.59
C TYR A 101 0.74 10.00 -3.19
N VAL A 102 0.57 10.31 -1.89
CA VAL A 102 -0.50 11.20 -1.43
C VAL A 102 -0.41 12.57 -2.11
N LEU A 103 0.79 13.17 -2.19
CA LEU A 103 0.99 14.47 -2.81
C LEU A 103 0.72 14.48 -4.32
N GLU A 104 1.09 13.42 -5.03
CA GLU A 104 0.82 13.25 -6.46
C GLU A 104 -0.68 13.06 -6.72
N LEU A 105 -1.34 12.17 -5.96
CA LEU A 105 -2.76 11.90 -6.10
C LEU A 105 -3.62 13.11 -5.72
N MET A 106 -3.28 13.83 -4.64
CA MET A 106 -3.97 15.07 -4.26
C MET A 106 -3.82 16.17 -5.32
N LYS A 107 -2.65 16.28 -5.96
CA LYS A 107 -2.43 17.22 -7.07
C LYS A 107 -3.35 16.89 -8.25
N LEU A 108 -3.45 15.62 -8.62
CA LEU A 108 -4.31 15.16 -9.72
C LEU A 108 -5.81 15.38 -9.43
N ASN A 109 -6.21 15.40 -8.16
CA ASN A 109 -7.61 15.59 -7.74
C ASN A 109 -7.93 17.02 -7.29
N GLY A 110 -7.03 17.98 -7.51
CA GLY A 110 -7.29 19.39 -7.18
C GLY A 110 -7.37 19.70 -5.68
N MET A 111 -6.84 18.84 -4.81
CA MET A 111 -6.86 19.00 -3.35
C MET A 111 -5.72 19.90 -2.86
N THR A 112 -5.62 21.11 -3.39
CA THR A 112 -4.45 21.99 -3.21
C THR A 112 -4.19 22.37 -1.75
N SER A 113 -5.23 22.70 -0.98
CA SER A 113 -5.10 23.15 0.40
C SER A 113 -4.60 22.02 1.32
N GLU A 114 -5.20 20.85 1.23
CA GLU A 114 -4.83 19.64 1.98
C GLU A 114 -3.43 19.18 1.59
N ARG A 115 -3.12 19.21 0.29
CA ARG A 115 -1.80 18.86 -0.24
C ARG A 115 -0.70 19.72 0.38
N ASN A 116 -0.92 21.03 0.54
CA ASN A 116 0.10 21.93 1.10
C ASN A 116 0.42 21.56 2.55
N ASN A 117 -0.58 21.18 3.36
CA ASN A 117 -0.35 20.72 4.73
C ASN A 117 0.50 19.44 4.77
N ILE A 118 0.23 18.49 3.88
CA ILE A 118 1.02 17.25 3.77
C ILE A 118 2.44 17.54 3.25
N LEU A 119 2.59 18.49 2.31
CA LEU A 119 3.88 18.87 1.75
C LEU A 119 4.79 19.47 2.81
N GLU A 120 4.27 20.39 3.62
CA GLU A 120 5.06 21.00 4.70
C GLU A 120 5.43 19.96 5.77
N LYS A 121 4.52 19.05 6.12
CA LYS A 121 4.86 17.91 6.99
C LYS A 121 5.97 17.05 6.38
N ALA A 122 5.90 16.72 5.10
CA ALA A 122 6.90 15.92 4.41
C ALA A 122 8.27 16.61 4.37
N LYS A 123 8.33 17.93 4.12
CA LYS A 123 9.58 18.71 4.12
C LYS A 123 10.24 18.73 5.50
N ASN A 124 9.47 18.78 6.57
CA ASN A 124 10.01 18.72 7.93
C ASN A 124 10.64 17.35 8.25
N ILE A 125 10.08 16.27 7.70
CA ILE A 125 10.60 14.91 7.90
C ILE A 125 11.79 14.63 6.96
N TYR A 126 11.76 15.17 5.73
CA TYR A 126 12.78 14.96 4.71
C TYR A 126 13.31 16.30 4.16
N PRO A 127 14.05 17.09 4.96
CA PRO A 127 14.48 18.43 4.58
C PRO A 127 15.40 18.45 3.36
N ASP A 128 16.17 17.38 3.14
CA ASP A 128 17.13 17.29 2.02
C ASP A 128 16.54 16.69 0.74
N SER A 129 15.22 16.43 0.71
CA SER A 129 14.56 15.85 -0.46
C SER A 129 14.44 16.86 -1.59
N LYS A 130 15.32 16.72 -2.59
CA LYS A 130 15.27 17.51 -3.84
C LYS A 130 13.91 17.41 -4.53
N TRP A 131 13.26 16.25 -4.47
CA TRP A 131 11.93 16.05 -5.04
C TRP A 131 10.90 16.94 -4.36
N LEU A 132 10.87 17.00 -3.02
CA LEU A 132 9.93 17.86 -2.26
C LEU A 132 10.19 19.35 -2.46
N MET A 133 11.45 19.76 -2.63
CA MET A 133 11.79 21.16 -2.93
C MET A 133 11.17 21.63 -4.26
N GLN A 134 10.97 20.71 -5.20
CA GLN A 134 10.36 20.98 -6.51
C GLN A 134 8.82 20.88 -6.50
N GLN A 135 8.20 20.49 -5.38
CA GLN A 135 6.74 20.29 -5.28
C GLN A 135 5.94 21.58 -4.97
N GLY A 136 6.60 22.75 -4.90
CA GLY A 136 5.94 24.05 -4.77
C GLY A 136 5.00 24.35 -5.94
N ASN A 137 4.07 25.29 -5.72
CA ASN A 137 3.10 25.74 -6.74
C ASN A 137 3.77 26.19 -8.03
#